data_AF-A0A6J4LDT6-F1
#
_entry.id   AF-A0A6J4LDT6-F1
#
_cell.length_a   1.000
_cell.length_b   1.000
_cell.length_c   1.000
_cell.angle_alpha   90.00
_cell.angle_beta   90.00
_cell.angle_gamma   90.00
#
_symmetry.space_group_name_H-M   'P 1'
#
loop_
_entity.id
_entity.type
_entity.pdbx_description
1 polymer ?
#
loop_
_entity_poly.entity_id
_entity_poly.type
_entity_poly.pdbx_seq_one_letter_code
_entity_poly.pdbx_strand_id
1 'polypeptide(L)'
;MAEPNRTPTGTLSTDDKRQAPNDPMTALIAAGRAWFDDRAPGFGPAYKKHMSEYFAPRNFNLWYYFGSLALLVLVNQIVTGIFLTMHFKPSAAEAFASVEYIMRDVEWGWLIRYMHSTGASLFFIVVYLHMFRGLMYGSYQKPREL
;
A
#
# COMPACT_ATOMS: atom_id res chain seq x y z
N MET A 1 1.18 13.88 55.79
CA MET A 1 1.30 12.40 55.77
C MET A 1 1.25 11.98 54.31
N ALA A 2 2.40 11.64 53.73
CA ALA A 2 2.53 11.29 52.32
C ALA A 2 2.53 9.75 52.18
N GLU A 3 1.68 9.23 51.30
CA GLU A 3 1.68 7.82 50.90
C GLU A 3 3.02 7.46 50.22
N PRO A 4 3.64 6.32 50.57
CA PRO A 4 4.83 5.85 49.85
C PRO A 4 4.43 5.26 48.49
N ASN A 5 4.98 5.87 47.45
CA ASN A 5 5.00 5.43 46.06
C ASN A 5 5.41 3.94 45.95
N ARG A 6 4.45 3.06 45.66
CA ARG A 6 4.74 1.66 45.33
C ARG A 6 5.18 1.60 43.86
N THR A 7 6.49 1.51 43.66
CA THR A 7 7.08 1.01 42.42
C THR A 7 6.44 -0.35 42.09
N PRO A 8 5.92 -0.58 40.87
CA PRO A 8 5.56 -1.92 40.44
C PRO A 8 6.87 -2.65 40.11
N THR A 9 7.56 -3.16 41.13
CA THR A 9 8.52 -4.25 40.94
C THR A 9 7.73 -5.50 40.60
N GLY A 10 7.26 -5.56 39.35
CA GLY A 10 6.88 -6.80 38.69
C GLY A 10 8.14 -7.64 38.55
N THR A 11 8.50 -8.32 39.63
CA THR A 11 9.32 -9.52 39.54
C THR A 11 8.52 -10.48 38.68
N LEU A 12 8.94 -10.65 37.42
CA LEU A 12 8.36 -11.64 36.53
C LEU A 12 8.52 -12.98 37.23
N SER A 13 7.40 -13.50 37.77
CA SER A 13 7.32 -14.86 38.26
C SER A 13 7.88 -15.77 37.17
N THR A 14 8.73 -16.70 37.56
CA THR A 14 9.29 -17.74 36.69
C THR A 14 8.22 -18.64 36.06
N ASP A 15 6.94 -18.46 36.42
CA ASP A 15 5.78 -19.16 35.87
C ASP A 15 5.21 -18.52 34.59
N ASP A 16 5.55 -17.27 34.27
CA ASP A 16 5.07 -16.59 33.04
C ASP A 16 5.92 -16.91 31.79
N LYS A 17 6.87 -17.85 31.89
CA LYS A 17 7.78 -18.20 30.79
C LYS A 17 7.47 -19.50 30.07
N ARG A 18 6.38 -20.21 30.41
CA ARG A 18 6.07 -21.52 29.82
C ARG A 18 4.57 -21.85 29.71
N GLN A 19 3.73 -20.91 29.28
CA GLN A 19 2.51 -21.31 28.60
C GLN A 19 2.84 -21.51 27.12
N ALA A 20 3.36 -22.69 26.77
CA ALA A 20 3.31 -23.11 25.36
C ALA A 20 1.84 -23.07 24.94
N PRO A 21 1.51 -22.61 23.72
CA PRO A 21 0.13 -22.61 23.28
C PRO A 21 -0.41 -24.04 23.39
N ASN A 22 -1.33 -24.26 24.33
CA ASN A 22 -1.98 -25.54 24.57
C ASN A 22 -3.06 -25.82 23.50
N ASP A 23 -3.26 -24.89 22.58
CA ASP A 23 -4.04 -25.05 21.37
C ASP A 23 -3.11 -25.38 20.17
N PRO A 24 -3.31 -26.55 19.52
CA PRO A 24 -2.50 -26.96 18.36
C PRO A 24 -2.56 -25.95 17.20
N MET A 25 -3.63 -25.18 17.05
CA MET A 25 -3.73 -24.14 16.03
C MET A 25 -2.78 -22.98 16.34
N THR A 26 -2.74 -22.52 17.59
CA THR A 26 -1.83 -21.45 18.02
C THR A 26 -0.36 -21.88 17.89
N ALA A 27 -0.03 -23.14 18.16
CA ALA A 27 1.32 -23.67 17.96
C ALA A 27 1.72 -23.72 16.48
N LEU A 28 0.81 -24.13 15.59
CA LEU A 28 1.06 -24.15 14.14
C LEU A 28 1.30 -22.75 13.57
N ILE A 29 0.49 -21.75 13.98
CA ILE A 29 0.65 -20.35 13.58
C ILE A 29 1.99 -19.79 14.07
N ALA A 30 2.38 -20.11 15.30
CA ALA A 30 3.67 -19.67 15.87
C ALA A 30 4.86 -20.29 15.12
N ALA A 31 4.80 -21.58 14.82
CA ALA A 31 5.83 -22.27 14.02
C ALA A 31 5.92 -21.69 12.60
N GLY A 32 4.79 -21.41 11.96
CA GLY A 32 4.74 -20.78 10.64
C GLY A 32 5.33 -19.38 10.63
N ARG A 33 5.06 -18.57 11.65
CA ARG A 33 5.66 -17.24 11.82
C ARG A 33 7.17 -17.32 12.03
N ALA A 34 7.63 -18.19 12.94
CA ALA A 34 9.05 -18.37 13.21
C ALA A 34 9.82 -18.87 11.97
N TRP A 35 9.23 -19.79 11.21
CA TRP A 35 9.77 -20.23 9.92
C TRP A 35 9.86 -19.06 8.93
N PHE A 36 8.80 -18.27 8.80
CA PHE A 36 8.79 -17.13 7.87
C PHE A 36 9.83 -16.07 8.25
N ASP A 37 9.93 -15.74 9.54
CA ASP A 37 10.90 -14.76 10.04
C ASP A 37 12.36 -15.23 9.85
N ASP A 38 12.62 -16.54 9.92
CA ASP A 38 13.93 -17.14 9.61
C ASP A 38 14.27 -17.06 8.11
N ARG A 39 13.28 -17.21 7.22
CA ARG A 39 13.48 -17.09 5.77
C ARG A 39 13.54 -15.63 5.29
N ALA A 40 12.86 -14.72 5.98
CA ALA A 40 12.76 -13.32 5.62
C ALA A 40 13.07 -12.41 6.83
N PRO A 41 14.32 -12.46 7.37
CA PRO A 41 14.67 -11.76 8.60
C PRO A 41 14.54 -10.23 8.51
N GLY A 42 14.58 -9.66 7.30
CA GLY A 42 14.36 -8.24 7.06
C GLY A 42 12.89 -7.80 7.01
N PHE A 43 11.94 -8.72 6.83
CA PHE A 43 10.53 -8.39 6.62
C PHE A 43 9.87 -7.82 7.87
N GLY A 44 10.01 -8.49 9.01
CA GLY A 44 9.44 -8.03 10.28
C GLY A 44 9.89 -6.62 10.68
N PRO A 45 11.21 -6.34 10.71
CA PRO A 45 11.73 -5.01 10.98
C PRO A 45 11.27 -3.95 9.96
N ALA A 46 11.26 -4.28 8.67
CA ALA A 46 10.80 -3.37 7.62
C ALA A 46 9.30 -3.03 7.77
N TYR A 47 8.47 -4.03 8.06
CA TYR A 47 7.04 -3.85 8.31
C TYR A 47 6.81 -2.91 9.50
N LYS A 48 7.52 -3.13 10.61
CA LYS A 48 7.42 -2.24 11.77
C LYS A 48 7.78 -0.80 11.43
N LYS A 49 8.93 -0.63 10.77
CA LYS A 49 9.46 0.69 10.41
C LYS A 49 8.54 1.46 9.46
N HIS A 50 7.96 0.79 8.46
CA HIS A 50 7.26 1.47 7.38
C HIS A 50 5.74 1.50 7.56
N MET A 51 5.15 0.57 8.31
CA MET A 51 3.69 0.44 8.41
C MET A 51 3.18 0.64 9.83
N SER A 52 3.59 -0.17 10.81
CA SER A 52 2.92 -0.20 12.12
C SER A 52 3.42 0.85 13.12
N GLU A 53 4.70 1.21 13.05
CA GLU A 53 5.33 2.18 13.98
C GLU A 53 5.70 3.50 13.27
N TYR A 54 5.20 3.73 12.06
CA TYR A 54 5.50 4.93 11.31
C TYR A 54 4.84 6.16 11.93
N PHE A 55 5.63 7.18 12.27
CA PHE A 55 5.12 8.43 12.84
C PHE A 55 4.35 9.23 11.79
N ALA A 56 3.06 9.40 12.01
CA ALA A 56 2.18 10.18 11.15
C ALA A 56 1.66 11.41 11.95
N PRO A 57 1.95 12.66 11.53
CA PRO A 57 1.46 13.86 12.22
C PRO A 57 -0.06 13.88 12.35
N ARG A 58 -0.62 14.20 13.53
CA ARG A 58 -2.08 14.14 13.76
C ARG A 58 -2.91 15.19 13.01
N ASN A 59 -2.29 16.16 12.34
CA ASN A 59 -2.96 17.28 11.67
C ASN A 59 -3.06 17.13 10.15
N PHE A 60 -3.27 15.92 9.64
CA PHE A 60 -3.46 15.70 8.20
C PHE A 60 -4.71 16.40 7.66
N ASN A 61 -4.54 17.11 6.55
CA ASN A 61 -5.64 17.67 5.77
C ASN A 61 -5.82 16.93 4.43
N LEU A 62 -6.88 17.28 3.70
CA LEU A 62 -7.26 16.63 2.44
C LEU A 62 -6.10 16.56 1.41
N TRP A 63 -5.23 17.58 1.37
CA TRP A 63 -4.18 17.69 0.37
C TRP A 63 -3.11 16.60 0.45
N TYR A 64 -2.95 15.97 1.61
CA TYR A 64 -1.98 14.89 1.81
C TYR A 64 -2.43 13.56 1.18
N TYR A 65 -3.73 13.37 0.92
CA TYR A 65 -4.26 12.15 0.30
C TYR A 65 -3.99 12.06 -1.19
N PHE A 66 -3.74 13.17 -1.89
CA PHE A 66 -3.47 13.14 -3.33
C PHE A 66 -2.21 12.35 -3.70
N GLY A 67 -1.24 12.23 -2.78
CA GLY A 67 -0.06 11.38 -3.00
C GLY A 67 -0.39 9.89 -3.02
N SER A 68 -1.11 9.40 -2.00
CA SER A 68 -1.56 8.00 -1.97
C SER A 68 -2.58 7.69 -3.06
N LEU A 69 -3.44 8.66 -3.40
CA LEU A 69 -4.37 8.53 -4.51
C LEU A 69 -3.63 8.41 -5.86
N ALA A 70 -2.53 9.15 -6.06
CA ALA A 70 -1.72 9.00 -7.27
C ALA A 70 -1.16 7.59 -7.40
N LEU A 71 -0.69 7.00 -6.30
CA LEU A 71 -0.22 5.61 -6.28
C LEU A 71 -1.36 4.62 -6.60
N LEU A 72 -2.55 4.81 -6.03
CA LEU A 72 -3.71 3.97 -6.31
C LEU A 72 -4.10 4.02 -7.79
N VAL A 73 -4.19 5.22 -8.37
CA VAL A 73 -4.51 5.37 -9.80
C VAL A 73 -3.38 4.79 -10.67
N LEU A 74 -2.11 4.94 -10.29
CA LEU A 74 -1.00 4.32 -11.01
C LEU A 74 -1.11 2.79 -11.05
N VAL A 75 -1.40 2.14 -9.92
CA VAL A 75 -1.62 0.69 -9.86
C VAL A 75 -2.80 0.28 -10.73
N ASN A 76 -3.90 1.04 -10.70
CA ASN A 76 -5.03 0.84 -11.60
C ASN A 76 -4.60 0.89 -13.08
N GLN A 77 -3.79 1.88 -13.49
CA GLN A 77 -3.30 1.99 -14.87
C GLN A 77 -2.41 0.82 -15.27
N ILE A 78 -1.56 0.33 -14.38
CA ILE A 78 -0.69 -0.82 -14.66
C ILE A 78 -1.53 -2.08 -14.85
N VAL A 79 -2.43 -2.38 -13.92
CA VAL A 79 -3.26 -3.60 -13.96
C VAL A 79 -4.16 -3.60 -15.19
N THR A 80 -4.89 -2.51 -15.42
CA THR A 80 -5.77 -2.38 -16.59
C THR A 80 -4.97 -2.35 -17.90
N GLY A 81 -3.79 -1.71 -17.91
CA GLY A 81 -2.90 -1.67 -19.07
C GLY A 81 -2.37 -3.04 -19.46
N ILE A 82 -1.92 -3.84 -18.49
CA ILE A 82 -1.47 -5.23 -18.71
C ILE A 82 -2.60 -6.07 -19.31
N PHE A 83 -3.82 -5.94 -18.80
CA PHE A 83 -4.97 -6.64 -19.37
C PHE A 83 -5.23 -6.22 -20.82
N LEU A 84 -5.20 -4.92 -21.11
CA LEU A 84 -5.45 -4.42 -22.47
C LEU A 84 -4.37 -4.88 -23.46
N THR A 85 -3.09 -4.93 -23.04
CA THR A 85 -2.01 -5.37 -23.93
C THR A 85 -2.07 -6.86 -24.26
N MET A 86 -2.73 -7.69 -23.45
CA MET A 86 -2.97 -9.10 -23.78
C MET A 86 -3.92 -9.30 -24.97
N HIS A 87 -4.76 -8.30 -25.27
CA HIS A 87 -5.75 -8.36 -26.35
C HIS A 87 -5.47 -7.36 -27.50
N PHE A 88 -4.57 -6.41 -27.29
CA PHE A 88 -4.25 -5.36 -28.26
C PHE A 88 -3.26 -5.85 -29.32
N LYS A 89 -3.52 -5.50 -30.60
CA LYS A 89 -2.59 -5.75 -31.71
C LYS A 89 -1.90 -4.45 -32.14
N PRO A 90 -0.56 -4.33 -32.03
CA PRO A 90 0.16 -3.11 -32.33
C PRO A 90 0.50 -2.95 -33.84
N SER A 91 -0.47 -3.19 -34.73
CA SER A 91 -0.31 -2.98 -36.18
C SER A 91 -1.24 -1.86 -36.67
N ALA A 92 -0.79 -1.02 -37.59
CA ALA A 92 -1.61 0.10 -38.08
C ALA A 92 -2.94 -0.36 -38.72
N ALA A 93 -2.95 -1.57 -39.31
CA ALA A 93 -4.14 -2.15 -39.91
C ALA A 93 -5.14 -2.72 -38.88
N GLU A 94 -4.65 -3.30 -37.78
CA GLU A 94 -5.49 -4.02 -36.80
C GLU A 94 -5.68 -3.27 -35.47
N ALA A 95 -4.98 -2.18 -35.21
CA ALA A 95 -5.01 -1.47 -33.93
C ALA A 95 -6.44 -1.10 -33.51
N PHE A 96 -7.20 -0.44 -34.40
CA PHE A 96 -8.58 -0.06 -34.11
C PHE A 96 -9.50 -1.28 -33.97
N ALA A 97 -9.35 -2.28 -34.85
CA ALA A 97 -10.14 -3.50 -34.80
C ALA A 97 -9.93 -4.28 -33.49
N SER A 98 -8.69 -4.38 -33.00
CA SER A 98 -8.39 -5.04 -31.71
C SER A 98 -9.00 -4.30 -30.52
N VAL A 99 -9.09 -2.97 -30.60
CA VAL A 99 -9.72 -2.13 -29.59
C VAL A 99 -11.25 -2.27 -29.60
N GLU A 100 -11.87 -2.48 -30.76
CA GLU A 100 -13.30 -2.78 -30.89
C GLU A 100 -13.63 -4.19 -30.38
N TYR A 101 -12.78 -5.17 -30.68
CA TYR A 101 -12.85 -6.52 -30.11
C TYR A 101 -12.86 -6.51 -28.58
N ILE A 102 -11.95 -5.75 -27.95
CA ILE A 102 -11.93 -5.57 -26.48
C ILE A 102 -13.26 -5.00 -25.95
N MET A 103 -13.91 -4.09 -26.69
CA MET A 103 -15.15 -3.46 -26.24
C MET A 103 -16.38 -4.35 -26.33
N ARG A 104 -16.42 -5.24 -27.32
CA ARG A 104 -17.64 -5.97 -27.68
C ARG A 104 -17.59 -7.45 -27.34
N ASP A 105 -16.42 -8.05 -27.49
CA ASP A 105 -16.28 -9.50 -27.49
C ASP A 105 -15.52 -10.03 -26.26
N VAL A 106 -14.75 -9.17 -25.57
CA VAL A 106 -14.07 -9.52 -24.33
C VAL A 106 -14.99 -9.23 -23.12
N GLU A 107 -15.23 -10.25 -22.31
CA GLU A 107 -16.01 -10.11 -21.07
C GLU A 107 -15.36 -9.06 -20.15
N TRP A 108 -16.15 -8.08 -19.69
CA TRP A 108 -15.69 -6.91 -18.92
C TRP A 108 -14.66 -6.01 -19.61
N GLY A 109 -14.30 -6.27 -20.88
CA GLY A 109 -13.32 -5.48 -21.61
C GLY A 109 -13.73 -4.02 -21.77
N TRP A 110 -15.03 -3.75 -21.93
CA TRP A 110 -15.58 -2.37 -21.95
C TRP A 110 -15.27 -1.61 -20.65
N LEU A 111 -15.47 -2.25 -19.49
CA LEU A 111 -15.25 -1.65 -18.19
C LEU A 111 -13.75 -1.36 -17.99
N ILE A 112 -12.91 -2.36 -18.26
CA ILE A 112 -11.46 -2.24 -18.08
C ILE A 112 -10.88 -1.15 -19.00
N ARG A 113 -11.36 -1.06 -20.25
CA ARG A 113 -10.94 0.00 -21.16
C ARG A 113 -11.37 1.38 -20.66
N TYR A 114 -12.59 1.53 -20.14
CA TYR A 114 -13.01 2.81 -19.55
C TYR A 114 -12.25 3.14 -18.28
N MET A 115 -11.96 2.16 -17.41
CA MET A 115 -11.10 2.36 -16.25
C MET A 115 -9.70 2.83 -16.65
N HIS A 116 -9.14 2.30 -17.74
CA HIS A 116 -7.83 2.72 -18.24
C HIS A 116 -7.87 4.13 -18.86
N SER A 117 -8.85 4.43 -19.72
CA SER A 117 -8.93 5.73 -20.41
C SER A 117 -9.33 6.87 -19.46
N THR A 118 -10.34 6.67 -18.61
CA THR A 118 -10.76 7.66 -17.61
C THR A 118 -9.74 7.76 -16.47
N GLY A 119 -9.13 6.63 -16.08
CA GLY A 119 -8.05 6.60 -15.09
C GLY A 119 -6.80 7.36 -15.54
N ALA A 120 -6.49 7.37 -16.83
CA ALA A 120 -5.39 8.18 -17.37
C ALA A 120 -5.63 9.68 -17.16
N SER A 121 -6.84 10.17 -17.47
CA SER A 121 -7.20 11.58 -17.22
C SER A 121 -7.19 11.91 -15.72
N LEU A 122 -7.74 11.02 -14.88
CA LEU A 122 -7.72 11.19 -13.43
C LEU A 122 -6.29 11.22 -12.88
N PHE A 123 -5.37 10.40 -13.41
CA PHE A 123 -3.97 10.37 -12.99
C PHE A 123 -3.31 11.74 -13.13
N PHE A 124 -3.47 12.42 -14.28
CA PHE A 124 -2.94 13.77 -14.48
C PHE A 124 -3.55 14.77 -13.50
N ILE A 125 -4.87 14.73 -13.28
CA ILE A 125 -5.54 15.63 -12.33
C ILE A 125 -4.96 15.44 -10.92
N VAL A 126 -4.85 14.19 -10.47
CA VAL A 126 -4.35 13.86 -9.13
C VAL A 126 -2.88 14.25 -8.97
N VAL A 127 -2.05 14.01 -9.98
CA VAL A 127 -0.63 14.42 -9.98
C VAL A 127 -0.51 15.94 -9.93
N TYR A 128 -1.30 16.68 -10.71
CA TYR A 128 -1.28 18.14 -10.65
C TYR A 128 -1.71 18.68 -9.28
N LEU A 129 -2.74 18.11 -8.66
CA LEU A 129 -3.15 18.48 -7.30
C LEU A 129 -2.07 18.13 -6.26
N HIS A 130 -1.38 17.01 -6.44
CA HIS A 130 -0.26 16.60 -5.59
C HIS A 130 0.93 17.58 -5.70
N MET A 131 1.31 17.96 -6.92
CA MET A 131 2.35 18.97 -7.17
C MET A 131 1.95 20.35 -6.62
N PHE A 132 0.70 20.75 -6.83
CA PHE A 132 0.16 22.02 -6.32
C PHE A 132 0.26 22.10 -4.80
N ARG A 133 -0.09 21.04 -4.07
CA ARG A 133 0.16 20.93 -2.63
C ARG A 133 1.65 21.10 -2.30
N GLY A 134 2.52 20.45 -3.06
CA GLY A 134 3.98 20.56 -2.91
C GLY A 134 4.46 22.01 -3.00
N LEU A 135 3.91 22.79 -3.93
CA LEU A 135 4.21 24.22 -4.07
C LEU A 135 3.63 25.05 -2.92
N MET A 136 2.35 24.87 -2.58
CA MET A 136 1.67 25.62 -1.52
C MET A 136 2.33 25.44 -0.14
N TYR A 137 2.82 24.24 0.17
CA TYR A 137 3.43 23.92 1.47
C TYR A 137 4.96 23.93 1.45
N GLY A 138 5.59 24.43 0.37
CA GLY A 138 7.06 24.51 0.28
C GLY A 138 7.75 23.14 0.40
N SER A 139 7.10 22.06 -0.06
CA SER A 139 7.61 20.69 0.11
C SER A 139 8.92 20.43 -0.64
N TYR A 140 9.23 21.27 -1.62
CA TYR A 140 10.47 21.27 -2.42
C TYR A 140 11.68 21.93 -1.71
N GLN A 141 11.47 22.53 -0.54
CA GLN A 141 12.55 23.14 0.24
C GLN A 141 13.42 22.09 0.93
N LYS A 142 14.63 22.49 1.35
CA LYS A 142 15.51 21.66 2.20
C LYS A 142 14.75 21.06 3.39
N PRO A 143 14.96 19.78 3.74
CA PRO A 143 15.94 18.84 3.19
C PRO A 143 15.40 17.93 2.05
N ARG A 144 14.33 18.33 1.35
CA ARG A 144 13.60 17.50 0.36
C ARG A 144 13.74 18.03 -1.06
N GLU A 145 14.99 18.29 -1.48
CA GLU A 145 15.31 18.84 -2.80
C GLU A 145 15.43 17.77 -3.89
N LEU A 146 15.68 16.51 -3.50
CA LEU A 146 15.80 15.32 -4.36
C LEU A 146 14.50 14.51 -4.33
#